data_AF-A0A521TGN6-F1
#
_entry.id   AF-A0A521TGN6-F1
#
_cell.length_a   1.000
_cell.length_b   1.000
_cell.length_c   1.000
_cell.angle_alpha   90.00
_cell.angle_beta   90.00
_cell.angle_gamma   90.00
#
_symmetry.space_group_name_H-M   'P 1'
#
loop_
_entity.id
_entity.type
_entity.pdbx_description
1 polymer ?
#
loop_
_entity_poly.entity_id
_entity_poly.type
_entity_poly.pdbx_seq_one_letter_code
_entity_poly.pdbx_strand_id
1 'polypeptide(L)'
;GYIMSCMIILGLGGRTYSKEHIKGTAEVINACSPNYVGALTLYLENGIKQEFLEKFGEPFIKINDDEALEELYDLISQIETKEDIVFRANHGSNAYTIKGTFPQDKQEMLNKIEWMKQHPEIMRPEGLRGF
;
A
#
# COMPACT_ATOMS: atom_id res chain seq x y z
N GLY A 1 -26.59 -2.31 8.44
CA GLY A 1 -25.25 -2.93 8.45
C GLY A 1 -24.26 -1.98 9.08
N TYR A 2 -23.03 -2.43 9.35
CA TYR A 2 -21.93 -1.59 9.80
C TYR A 2 -21.07 -1.14 8.62
N ILE A 3 -20.45 0.02 8.73
CA ILE A 3 -19.44 0.49 7.78
C ILE A 3 -18.10 -0.14 8.16
N MET A 4 -17.42 -0.75 7.19
CA MET A 4 -16.10 -1.36 7.37
C MET A 4 -15.03 -0.53 6.68
N SER A 5 -13.96 -0.22 7.42
CA SER A 5 -12.77 0.45 6.90
C SER A 5 -11.54 -0.36 7.27
N CYS A 6 -10.70 -0.66 6.28
CA CYS A 6 -9.47 -1.43 6.45
C CYS A 6 -8.26 -0.55 6.12
N MET A 7 -7.16 -0.76 6.85
CA MET A 7 -5.89 -0.08 6.63
C MET A 7 -4.80 -1.11 6.31
N ILE A 8 -3.95 -0.80 5.34
CA ILE A 8 -2.88 -1.67 4.83
C ILE A 8 -1.55 -0.94 4.97
N ILE A 9 -0.52 -1.63 5.45
CA ILE A 9 0.82 -1.09 5.60
C ILE A 9 1.72 -1.68 4.50
N LEU A 10 1.97 -0.93 3.43
CA LEU A 10 2.93 -1.29 2.38
C LEU A 10 4.33 -1.43 2.97
N GLY A 11 5.10 -2.42 2.51
CA GLY A 11 6.45 -2.70 2.96
C GLY A 11 6.56 -3.44 4.30
N LEU A 12 5.43 -3.84 4.91
CA LEU A 12 5.43 -4.56 6.18
C LEU A 12 6.20 -5.89 6.12
N GLY A 13 6.07 -6.61 5.01
CA GLY A 13 6.80 -7.86 4.77
C GLY A 13 8.26 -7.68 4.35
N GLY A 14 8.72 -6.44 4.17
CA GLY A 14 9.99 -6.14 3.52
C GLY A 14 10.05 -6.69 2.09
N ARG A 15 11.23 -6.69 1.48
CA ARG A 15 11.44 -7.26 0.15
C ARG A 15 11.15 -8.77 0.12
N THR A 16 11.45 -9.48 1.21
CA THR A 16 11.32 -10.94 1.32
C THR A 16 9.88 -11.40 1.11
N TYR A 17 8.91 -10.77 1.77
CA TYR A 17 7.52 -11.21 1.77
C TYR A 17 6.56 -10.28 1.05
N SER A 18 7.05 -9.28 0.29
CA SER A 18 6.20 -8.29 -0.39
C SER A 18 5.08 -8.93 -1.23
N LYS A 19 5.41 -9.93 -2.06
CA LYS A 19 4.41 -10.63 -2.89
C LYS A 19 3.38 -11.41 -2.06
N GLU A 20 3.83 -12.07 -1.00
CA GLU A 20 2.96 -12.88 -0.12
C GLU A 20 2.03 -11.97 0.69
N HIS A 21 2.58 -10.88 1.24
CA HIS A 21 1.83 -9.84 1.92
C HIS A 21 0.71 -9.30 1.04
N ILE A 22 1.01 -8.91 -0.20
CA ILE A 22 0.01 -8.36 -1.10
C ILE A 22 -1.03 -9.38 -1.53
N LYS A 23 -0.60 -10.59 -1.88
CA LYS A 23 -1.53 -11.67 -2.24
C LYS A 23 -2.54 -11.94 -1.12
N GLY A 24 -2.06 -12.15 0.11
CA GLY A 24 -2.92 -12.40 1.26
C GLY A 24 -3.82 -11.20 1.59
N THR A 25 -3.31 -9.97 1.44
CA THR A 25 -4.10 -8.75 1.63
C THR A 25 -5.23 -8.63 0.61
N ALA A 26 -4.96 -8.89 -0.67
CA ALA A 26 -5.96 -8.88 -1.73
C ALA A 26 -7.02 -9.97 -1.51
N GLU A 27 -6.62 -11.18 -1.11
CA GLU A 27 -7.54 -12.27 -0.75
C GLU A 27 -8.53 -11.85 0.35
N VAL A 28 -8.04 -11.19 1.41
CA VAL A 28 -8.89 -10.68 2.49
C VAL A 28 -9.85 -9.60 2.00
N ILE A 29 -9.36 -8.62 1.23
CA ILE A 29 -10.20 -7.52 0.69
C ILE A 29 -11.28 -8.08 -0.23
N ASN A 30 -10.95 -9.01 -1.11
CA ASN A 30 -11.90 -9.63 -2.02
C ASN A 30 -12.96 -10.42 -1.26
N ALA A 31 -12.58 -11.10 -0.18
CA ALA A 31 -13.50 -11.88 0.65
C ALA A 31 -14.47 -10.99 1.46
N CYS A 32 -14.00 -9.85 1.98
CA CYS A 32 -14.83 -9.00 2.86
C CYS A 32 -15.49 -7.80 2.18
N SER A 33 -14.97 -7.32 1.04
CA SER A 33 -15.45 -6.16 0.28
C SER A 33 -15.82 -4.96 1.19
N PRO A 34 -14.83 -4.37 1.89
CA PRO A 34 -15.07 -3.30 2.85
C PRO A 34 -15.49 -2.00 2.14
N ASN A 35 -16.18 -1.10 2.83
CA ASN A 35 -16.59 0.17 2.23
C ASN A 35 -15.39 1.08 1.91
N TYR A 36 -14.32 1.00 2.71
CA TYR A 36 -13.13 1.83 2.58
C TYR A 36 -11.85 1.01 2.77
N VAL A 37 -10.85 1.28 1.92
CA VAL A 37 -9.49 0.77 2.08
C VAL A 37 -8.49 1.93 2.02
N GLY A 38 -7.69 2.06 3.06
CA GLY A 38 -6.55 2.97 3.12
C GLY A 38 -5.23 2.22 3.02
N ALA A 39 -4.26 2.74 2.27
CA ALA A 39 -2.90 2.22 2.23
C ALA A 39 -1.90 3.28 2.68
N LEU A 40 -0.99 2.90 3.59
CA LEU A 40 0.12 3.71 4.06
C LEU A 40 1.45 2.95 3.92
N THR A 41 2.57 3.65 3.68
CA THR A 41 3.90 3.02 3.65
C THR A 41 4.48 2.88 5.06
N LEU A 42 5.09 1.72 5.36
CA LEU A 42 5.75 1.43 6.63
C LEU A 42 6.79 2.49 6.97
N TYR A 43 6.66 3.01 8.19
CA TYR A 43 7.65 3.85 8.84
C TYR A 43 8.05 3.23 10.16
N LEU A 44 9.36 3.14 10.39
CA LEU A 44 9.93 2.64 11.63
C LEU A 44 10.53 3.82 12.39
N GLU A 45 9.82 4.29 13.41
CA GLU A 45 10.35 5.29 14.33
C GLU A 45 11.60 4.77 15.05
N ASN A 46 12.54 5.66 15.32
CA ASN A 46 13.81 5.30 15.97
C ASN A 46 13.60 4.56 17.31
N GLY A 47 12.54 4.87 18.05
CA GLY A 47 12.24 4.23 19.34
C GLY A 47 11.80 2.77 19.24
N ILE A 48 11.21 2.35 18.13
CA ILE A 48 10.65 0.99 17.95
C ILE A 48 11.41 0.16 16.91
N LYS A 49 12.29 0.78 16.13
CA LYS A 49 12.98 0.13 15.00
C LYS A 49 13.71 -1.15 15.44
N GLN A 50 14.43 -1.11 16.56
CA GLN A 50 15.19 -2.26 17.02
C GLN A 50 14.26 -3.40 17.45
N GLU A 51 13.21 -3.08 18.21
CA GLU A 51 12.20 -4.06 18.63
C GLU A 51 11.50 -4.70 17.43
N PHE A 52 11.16 -3.92 16.40
CA PHE A 52 10.58 -4.43 15.16
C PHE A 52 11.52 -5.43 14.48
N LEU A 53 12.80 -5.08 14.30
CA LEU A 53 13.79 -5.96 13.65
C LEU A 53 14.02 -7.26 14.43
N GLU A 54 14.04 -7.19 15.76
CA GLU A 54 14.17 -8.36 16.63
C GLU A 54 12.94 -9.27 16.52
N LYS A 55 11.73 -8.71 16.53
CA LYS A 55 10.48 -9.47 16.43
C LYS A 55 10.21 -10.02 15.04
N PHE A 56 10.73 -9.38 13.99
CA PHE A 56 10.67 -9.90 12.63
C PHE A 56 11.42 -11.25 12.54
N GLY A 57 12.44 -11.47 13.37
CA GLY A 57 13.08 -12.77 13.59
C GLY A 57 14.10 -13.19 12.52
N GLU A 58 14.24 -12.41 11.45
CA GLU A 58 15.20 -12.61 10.37
C GLU A 58 15.65 -11.26 9.77
N PRO A 59 16.67 -11.23 8.87
CA PRO A 59 17.11 -9.98 8.26
C PRO A 59 15.99 -9.27 7.47
N PHE A 60 15.48 -8.17 8.03
CA PHE A 60 14.49 -7.33 7.37
C PHE A 60 15.13 -6.39 6.34
N ILE A 61 14.76 -6.57 5.07
CA ILE A 61 15.17 -5.70 3.98
C ILE A 61 14.02 -4.74 3.68
N LYS A 62 14.16 -3.49 4.10
CA LYS A 62 13.17 -2.44 3.81
C LYS A 62 13.06 -2.23 2.28
N ILE A 63 11.84 -2.07 1.80
CA ILE A 63 11.57 -1.64 0.42
C ILE A 63 11.83 -0.14 0.26
N ASN A 64 12.23 0.26 -0.95
CA ASN A 64 12.31 1.67 -1.34
C ASN A 64 10.96 2.18 -1.90
N ASP A 65 10.89 3.46 -2.30
CA ASP A 65 9.66 4.09 -2.76
C ASP A 65 9.12 3.50 -4.08
N ASP A 66 10.01 3.10 -5.00
CA ASP A 66 9.63 2.48 -6.26
C ASP A 66 9.07 1.06 -6.02
N GLU A 67 9.69 0.32 -5.11
CA GLU A 67 9.21 -0.99 -4.65
C GLU A 67 7.87 -0.87 -3.91
N ALA A 68 7.64 0.20 -3.14
CA ALA A 68 6.35 0.45 -2.50
C ALA A 68 5.26 0.83 -3.53
N LEU A 69 5.64 1.54 -4.60
CA LEU A 69 4.75 1.84 -5.72
C LEU A 69 4.40 0.57 -6.52
N GLU A 70 5.37 -0.34 -6.70
CA GLU A 70 5.14 -1.67 -7.28
C GLU A 70 4.22 -2.53 -6.40
N GLU A 71 4.47 -2.56 -5.09
CA GLU A 71 3.63 -3.29 -4.14
C GLU A 71 2.17 -2.78 -4.16
N LEU A 72 1.98 -1.46 -4.28
CA LEU A 72 0.67 -0.84 -4.46
C LEU A 72 0.01 -1.23 -5.80
N TYR A 73 0.78 -1.29 -6.89
CA TYR A 73 0.30 -1.75 -8.20
C TYR A 73 -0.20 -3.20 -8.10
N ASP A 74 0.62 -4.08 -7.54
CA ASP A 74 0.30 -5.50 -7.37
C ASP A 74 -0.99 -5.68 -6.55
N LEU A 75 -1.17 -4.89 -5.49
CA LEU A 75 -2.38 -4.91 -4.66
C LEU A 75 -3.62 -4.52 -5.46
N ILE A 76 -3.59 -3.36 -6.11
CA ILE A 76 -4.73 -2.85 -6.89
C ILE A 76 -5.08 -3.82 -8.02
N SER A 77 -4.07 -4.45 -8.64
CA SER A 77 -4.27 -5.40 -9.73
C SER A 77 -5.01 -6.67 -9.28
N GLN A 78 -4.80 -7.11 -8.03
CA GLN A 78 -5.38 -8.32 -7.46
C GLN A 78 -6.73 -8.11 -6.75
N ILE A 79 -7.13 -6.86 -6.51
CA ILE A 79 -8.46 -6.57 -5.96
C ILE A 79 -9.52 -6.78 -7.05
N GLU A 80 -10.43 -7.71 -6.79
CA GLU A 80 -11.54 -8.09 -7.66
C GLU A 80 -12.83 -8.08 -6.84
N THR A 81 -13.67 -7.08 -7.10
CA THR A 81 -14.94 -6.91 -6.39
C THR A 81 -16.04 -6.44 -7.33
N LYS A 82 -17.28 -6.76 -6.95
CA LYS A 82 -18.50 -6.22 -7.59
C LYS A 82 -19.07 -5.03 -6.80
N GLU A 83 -18.66 -4.88 -5.54
CA GLU A 83 -19.14 -3.85 -4.63
C GLU A 83 -18.22 -2.63 -4.69
N ASP A 84 -18.78 -1.47 -4.35
CA ASP A 84 -18.01 -0.23 -4.31
C ASP A 84 -17.04 -0.24 -3.12
N ILE A 85 -15.73 -0.12 -3.41
CA ILE A 85 -14.68 0.06 -2.39
C ILE A 85 -13.98 1.38 -2.64
N VAL A 86 -14.13 2.33 -1.71
CA VAL A 86 -13.40 3.60 -1.78
C VAL A 86 -11.95 3.37 -1.35
N PHE A 87 -11.02 3.47 -2.30
CA PHE A 87 -9.60 3.21 -2.09
C PHE A 87 -8.77 4.49 -2.00
N ARG A 88 -7.91 4.60 -0.98
CA ARG A 88 -7.08 5.78 -0.73
C ARG A 88 -5.66 5.38 -0.32
N ALA A 89 -4.68 5.72 -1.14
CA ALA A 89 -3.27 5.70 -0.81
C ALA A 89 -2.72 7.14 -0.80
N ASN A 90 -3.32 8.02 0.01
CA ASN A 90 -3.00 9.45 0.07
C ASN A 90 -2.46 9.89 1.44
N HIS A 91 -2.09 8.95 2.31
CA HIS A 91 -1.55 9.25 3.62
C HIS A 91 -0.25 10.08 3.52
N GLY A 92 0.10 10.81 4.59
CA GLY A 92 1.31 11.62 4.69
C GLY A 92 2.59 10.82 4.39
N SER A 93 2.59 9.54 4.74
CA SER A 93 3.73 8.63 4.65
C SER A 93 4.02 8.14 3.23
N ASN A 94 3.05 8.24 2.33
CA ASN A 94 3.20 7.70 0.97
C ASN A 94 4.02 8.64 0.08
N ALA A 95 4.92 8.06 -0.69
CA ALA A 95 5.70 8.73 -1.71
C ALA A 95 4.81 9.22 -2.87
N TYR A 96 3.79 8.45 -3.23
CA TYR A 96 2.84 8.74 -4.31
C TYR A 96 1.40 8.72 -3.80
N THR A 97 0.53 9.52 -4.43
CA THR A 97 -0.89 9.59 -4.08
C THR A 97 -1.77 8.91 -5.12
N ILE A 98 -2.43 7.83 -4.72
CA ILE A 98 -3.45 7.14 -5.53
C ILE A 98 -4.80 7.19 -4.79
N LYS A 99 -5.87 7.39 -5.56
CA LYS A 99 -7.25 7.34 -5.08
C LYS A 99 -8.16 6.88 -6.20
N GLY A 100 -9.21 6.16 -5.86
CA GLY A 100 -10.26 5.74 -6.78
C GLY A 100 -11.33 4.96 -6.02
N THR A 101 -12.31 4.46 -6.75
CA THR A 101 -13.36 3.56 -6.26
C THR A 101 -13.35 2.30 -7.12
N PHE A 102 -13.17 1.13 -6.49
CA PHE A 102 -13.33 -0.13 -7.20
C PHE A 102 -14.82 -0.44 -7.41
N PRO A 103 -15.17 -1.17 -8.49
CA PRO A 103 -14.29 -1.60 -9.59
C PRO A 103 -14.02 -0.53 -10.66
N GLN A 104 -14.77 0.57 -10.66
CA GLN A 104 -14.85 1.56 -11.74
C GLN A 104 -13.50 2.19 -12.09
N ASP A 105 -12.73 2.59 -11.08
CA ASP A 105 -11.48 3.35 -11.25
C ASP A 105 -10.24 2.44 -11.26
N LYS A 106 -10.40 1.10 -11.21
CA LYS A 106 -9.26 0.15 -11.10
C LYS A 106 -8.23 0.39 -12.20
N GLN A 107 -8.68 0.45 -13.45
CA GLN A 107 -7.76 0.62 -14.59
C GLN A 107 -7.11 2.02 -14.60
N GLU A 108 -7.85 3.06 -14.19
CA GLU A 108 -7.27 4.41 -14.07
C GLU A 108 -6.17 4.44 -13.00
N MET A 109 -6.40 3.82 -11.85
CA MET A 109 -5.40 3.72 -10.78
C MET A 109 -4.15 2.98 -11.24
N LEU A 110 -4.30 1.84 -11.93
CA LEU A 110 -3.17 1.07 -12.48
C LEU A 110 -2.37 1.88 -13.50
N ASN A 111 -3.06 2.51 -14.47
CA ASN A 111 -2.41 3.35 -15.49
C ASN A 111 -1.66 4.52 -14.86
N LYS A 112 -2.22 5.12 -13.81
CA LYS A 112 -1.59 6.22 -13.08
C LYS A 112 -0.33 5.78 -12.35
N ILE A 113 -0.34 4.59 -11.76
CA ILE A 113 0.86 4.02 -11.12
C ILE A 113 1.94 3.73 -12.16
N GLU A 114 1.60 3.14 -13.30
CA GLU A 114 2.56 2.91 -14.39
C GLU A 114 3.18 4.22 -14.90
N TRP A 115 2.37 5.28 -15.02
CA TRP A 115 2.88 6.60 -15.34
C TRP A 115 3.83 7.12 -14.24
N MET A 116 3.48 6.99 -12.96
CA MET A 116 4.32 7.39 -11.82
C MET A 116 5.68 6.69 -11.80
N LYS A 117 5.74 5.40 -12.14
CA LYS A 117 7.00 4.64 -12.24
C LYS A 117 8.00 5.28 -13.23
N GLN A 118 7.51 6.04 -14.20
CA GLN A 118 8.31 6.74 -15.20
C GLN A 118 8.58 8.22 -14.85
N HIS A 119 7.95 8.74 -13.79
CA HIS A 119 7.96 10.15 -13.40
C HIS A 119 8.34 10.31 -11.92
N PRO A 120 9.54 9.87 -11.50
CA PRO A 120 9.96 9.94 -10.10
C PRO A 120 10.07 11.38 -9.55
N GLU A 121 10.14 12.39 -10.43
CA GLU A 121 10.18 13.80 -10.04
C GLU A 121 8.92 14.30 -9.34
N ILE A 122 7.78 13.61 -9.48
CA ILE A 122 6.53 13.95 -8.78
C ILE A 122 6.40 13.29 -7.41
N MET A 123 7.38 12.46 -7.03
CA MET A 123 7.42 11.81 -5.73
C MET A 123 7.45 12.85 -4.61
N ARG A 124 6.64 12.65 -3.56
CA ARG A 124 6.70 13.48 -2.36
C ARG A 124 8.08 13.31 -1.70
N PRO A 125 8.88 14.38 -1.51
CA PRO A 125 10.18 14.30 -0.85
C PRO A 125 10.06 13.76 0.58
N GLU A 126 11.03 12.97 1.04
CA GLU A 126 11.02 12.37 2.38
C GLU A 126 10.80 13.39 3.51
N GLY A 127 11.45 14.56 3.44
CA GLY A 127 11.29 15.63 4.45
C GLY A 127 9.92 16.30 4.49
N LEU A 128 9.06 16.03 3.50
CA LEU A 128 7.66 16.49 3.46
C LEU A 128 6.65 15.36 3.75
N ARG A 129 7.13 14.15 4.06
CA ARG A 129 6.27 13.02 4.46
C ARG A 129 5.98 13.10 5.96
N GLY A 130 4.71 12.91 6.30
CA GLY A 130 4.22 12.88 7.68
C GLY A 130 3.84 11.47 8.09
N PHE A 131 4.06 11.15 9.37
CA PHE A 131 3.77 9.85 9.96
C PHE A 131 2.81 10.02 11.13
#